data_AF-A0A7S1DMV3-F1
#
_entry.id   AF-A0A7S1DMV3-F1
#
_cell.length_a   1.000
_cell.length_b   1.000
_cell.length_c   1.000
_cell.angle_alpha   90.00
_cell.angle_beta   90.00
_cell.angle_gamma   90.00
#
_symmetry.space_group_name_H-M   'P 1'
#
loop_
_entity.id
_entity.type
_entity.pdbx_description
1 polymer ?
#
loop_
_entity_poly.entity_id
_entity_poly.type
_entity_poly.pdbx_seq_one_letter_code
_entity_poly.pdbx_strand_id
1 'polypeptide(L)'
;ERMSGANLHHSMTSLNTGGNSFTTGEPHQGLAGIGLLMQQDGGPSTKVFIKNVVPGGACGRDGVVQVGDFVVGVNGNNVVGLPVAEIRECIVGPIGSQIRVSFERQNGEVYERTLTRGSAVASEDPYHSMSRSIGDQRLSTSASAIPTAADGDVLRLRGRVHELESELTICRDELGRARNLLDQDKDNSARYVRELDMVHRKHQDQVAELRHMLNQSEQARRELEIQNQSLEGKAQMVQESFQRAKEQTEAREQYFADLKRKFEDVQLNFEKDIAIERDGKAEVTRQLQNAEAAMSRQKAEMDQFKEQERIRREKEEGVRKLLHESEAKLIAAKETEEKVSAASKQLHLLFGQWQKDFFINKSKEEAELEQYFLA
;
A
#
# COMPACT_ATOMS: atom_id res chain seq x y z
N GLU A 1 12.71 -20.44 23.89
CA GLU A 1 13.33 -20.08 25.18
C GLU A 1 12.73 -18.77 25.68
N ARG A 2 12.30 -18.78 26.96
CA ARG A 2 12.14 -17.68 27.96
C ARG A 2 11.56 -16.33 27.49
N MET A 3 10.29 -16.02 27.78
CA MET A 3 9.68 -15.56 29.07
C MET A 3 10.01 -14.11 29.47
N SER A 4 8.97 -13.24 29.44
CA SER A 4 8.59 -12.24 30.46
C SER A 4 7.39 -11.43 29.89
N GLY A 5 6.16 -11.44 30.41
CA GLY A 5 5.64 -12.00 31.65
C GLY A 5 5.52 -10.96 32.77
N ALA A 6 4.76 -9.88 32.58
CA ALA A 6 4.31 -9.01 33.69
C ALA A 6 2.83 -8.66 33.53
N ASN A 7 2.00 -9.48 34.18
CA ASN A 7 0.63 -9.20 34.58
C ASN A 7 0.64 -8.14 35.69
N LEU A 8 -0.16 -7.09 35.55
CA LEU A 8 -0.71 -6.35 36.68
C LEU A 8 -2.23 -6.19 36.47
N HIS A 9 -2.96 -7.11 37.11
CA HIS A 9 -4.38 -7.01 37.40
C HIS A 9 -4.58 -6.01 38.53
N HIS A 10 -5.54 -5.08 38.39
CA HIS A 10 -6.38 -4.39 39.40
C HIS A 10 -6.89 -3.13 38.67
N SER A 11 -8.17 -2.76 38.60
CA SER A 11 -9.39 -3.19 39.25
C SER A 11 -10.54 -2.69 38.35
N MET A 12 -11.51 -3.56 38.03
CA MET A 12 -12.81 -3.09 37.59
C MET A 12 -13.45 -2.31 38.74
N THR A 13 -13.83 -1.06 38.49
CA THR A 13 -14.85 -0.41 39.33
C THR A 13 -15.66 0.57 38.49
N SER A 14 -16.89 0.15 38.23
CA SER A 14 -18.10 0.95 38.11
C SER A 14 -18.03 2.24 37.28
N LEU A 15 -18.65 2.17 36.11
CA LEU A 15 -19.52 3.25 35.63
C LEU A 15 -20.44 3.68 36.78
N ASN A 16 -20.31 4.93 37.21
CA ASN A 16 -21.27 5.62 38.07
C ASN A 16 -21.52 6.96 37.35
N THR A 17 -22.53 7.02 36.49
CA THR A 17 -23.86 7.56 36.81
C THR A 17 -23.77 8.99 37.33
N GLY A 18 -24.46 9.89 36.61
CA GLY A 18 -24.46 11.33 36.82
C GLY A 18 -24.53 11.73 38.29
N GLY A 19 -23.57 12.54 38.69
CA GLY A 19 -23.59 13.30 39.92
C GLY A 19 -23.20 14.73 39.59
N ASN A 20 -24.19 15.61 39.46
CA ASN A 20 -23.99 17.02 39.78
C ASN A 20 -23.56 17.07 41.25
N SER A 21 -22.25 16.96 41.51
CA SER A 21 -21.72 17.09 42.87
C SER A 21 -21.65 18.58 43.20
N PHE A 22 -22.73 19.07 43.81
CA PHE A 22 -22.69 20.28 44.61
C PHE A 22 -21.82 19.97 45.83
N THR A 23 -20.52 20.21 45.72
CA THR A 23 -19.64 20.31 46.87
C THR A 23 -19.53 21.78 47.24
N THR A 24 -20.40 22.24 48.14
CA THR A 24 -19.97 23.20 49.16
C THR A 24 -18.87 22.51 49.95
N GLY A 25 -17.66 22.55 49.41
CA GLY A 25 -16.48 22.06 50.10
C GLY A 25 -16.34 22.81 51.41
N GLU A 26 -16.06 22.08 52.47
CA GLU A 26 -15.58 22.67 53.72
C GLU A 26 -14.48 23.69 53.43
N PRO A 27 -14.40 24.80 54.19
CA PRO A 27 -13.41 25.84 53.94
C PRO A 27 -12.01 25.27 54.16
N HIS A 28 -11.37 24.81 53.08
CA HIS A 28 -9.93 24.63 53.04
C HIS A 28 -9.32 25.99 53.37
N GLN A 29 -8.79 26.10 54.58
CA GLN A 29 -8.31 27.34 55.18
C GLN A 29 -7.45 28.12 54.18
N GLY A 30 -8.02 29.20 53.62
CA GLY A 30 -7.29 30.17 52.82
C GLY A 30 -7.36 30.05 51.30
N LEU A 31 -8.08 29.10 50.67
CA LEU A 31 -8.21 29.04 49.19
C LEU A 31 -9.59 29.51 48.70
N ALA A 32 -9.63 30.26 47.60
CA ALA A 32 -10.86 30.65 46.90
C ALA A 32 -10.67 30.70 45.38
N GLY A 33 -11.78 30.58 44.66
CA GLY A 33 -11.85 30.83 43.22
C GLY A 33 -12.35 32.24 42.90
N ILE A 34 -12.85 32.41 41.67
CA ILE A 34 -13.39 33.69 41.16
C ILE A 34 -14.92 33.69 40.94
N GLY A 35 -15.62 32.62 41.32
CA GLY A 35 -17.08 32.56 41.24
C GLY A 35 -17.63 32.31 39.83
N LEU A 36 -17.05 31.33 39.12
CA LEU A 36 -17.53 30.88 37.82
C LEU A 36 -17.95 29.41 37.88
N LEU A 37 -19.02 29.09 37.16
CA LEU A 37 -19.41 27.73 36.82
C LEU A 37 -19.03 27.49 35.37
N MET A 38 -18.14 26.53 35.13
CA MET A 38 -17.58 26.24 33.81
C MET A 38 -18.06 24.87 33.31
N GLN A 39 -18.20 24.72 32.00
CA GLN A 39 -18.53 23.46 31.35
C GLN A 39 -17.69 23.28 30.09
N GLN A 40 -17.27 22.05 29.82
CA GLN A 40 -16.53 21.72 28.61
C GLN A 40 -17.49 21.62 27.43
N ASP A 41 -17.13 22.25 26.32
CA ASP A 41 -17.81 22.05 25.05
C ASP A 41 -17.49 20.64 24.54
N GLY A 42 -18.54 19.89 24.18
CA GLY A 42 -18.43 18.51 23.68
C GLY A 42 -17.96 18.44 22.22
N GLY A 43 -17.66 19.57 21.60
CA GLY A 43 -17.19 19.70 20.23
C GLY A 43 -15.67 19.46 20.05
N PRO A 44 -15.20 19.47 18.79
CA PRO A 44 -13.80 19.18 18.43
C PRO A 44 -12.79 20.22 18.94
N SER A 45 -13.25 21.40 19.39
CA SER A 45 -12.41 22.48 19.88
C SER A 45 -11.98 22.31 21.35
N THR A 46 -12.62 21.40 22.11
CA THR A 46 -12.40 21.16 23.56
C THR A 46 -12.29 22.45 24.40
N LYS A 47 -12.98 23.53 23.99
CA LYS A 47 -13.01 24.80 24.71
C LYS A 47 -13.87 24.67 25.98
N VAL A 48 -13.56 25.48 26.99
CA VAL A 48 -14.34 25.56 28.23
C VAL A 48 -15.09 26.88 28.25
N PHE A 49 -16.42 26.81 28.36
CA PHE A 49 -17.29 27.98 28.40
C PHE A 49 -17.88 28.20 29.80
N ILE A 50 -18.26 29.44 30.06
CA ILE A 50 -18.89 29.87 31.30
C ILE A 50 -20.37 29.51 31.24
N LYS A 51 -20.77 28.52 32.03
CA LYS A 51 -22.15 28.08 32.17
C LYS A 51 -22.95 29.03 33.06
N ASN A 52 -22.34 29.54 34.12
CA ASN A 52 -22.98 30.47 35.05
C ASN A 52 -21.95 31.34 35.76
N VAL A 53 -22.34 32.55 36.15
CA VAL A 53 -21.55 33.47 36.98
C VAL A 53 -22.20 33.55 38.36
N VAL A 54 -21.43 33.28 39.41
CA VAL A 54 -21.95 33.27 40.79
C VAL A 54 -22.26 34.71 41.24
N PRO A 55 -23.52 35.04 41.57
CA PRO A 55 -23.87 36.35 42.12
C PRO A 55 -23.08 36.65 43.39
N GLY A 56 -22.53 37.85 43.50
CA GLY A 56 -21.69 38.24 44.63
C GLY A 56 -20.29 37.62 44.65
N GLY A 57 -19.92 36.72 43.72
CA GLY A 57 -18.56 36.21 43.51
C GLY A 57 -17.65 37.24 42.81
N ALA A 58 -16.35 36.96 42.66
CA ALA A 58 -15.41 37.92 42.07
C ALA A 58 -15.77 38.34 40.64
N CYS A 59 -16.10 37.38 39.77
CA CYS A 59 -16.60 37.66 38.42
C CYS A 59 -17.99 38.33 38.43
N GLY A 60 -18.88 37.93 39.35
CA GLY A 60 -20.20 38.54 39.48
C GLY A 60 -20.16 40.00 39.93
N ARG A 61 -19.22 40.37 40.81
CA ARG A 61 -18.99 41.76 41.25
C ARG A 61 -18.33 42.60 40.17
N ASP A 62 -17.46 41.99 39.37
CA ASP A 62 -16.81 42.65 38.24
C ASP A 62 -17.80 42.93 37.09
N GLY A 63 -18.80 42.06 36.90
CA GLY A 63 -19.95 42.27 36.01
C GLY A 63 -19.64 42.25 34.51
N VAL A 64 -18.36 42.15 34.12
CA VAL A 64 -17.93 42.15 32.71
C VAL A 64 -18.05 40.76 32.07
N VAL A 65 -17.77 39.72 32.86
CA VAL A 65 -17.76 38.33 32.40
C VAL A 65 -19.19 37.82 32.25
N GLN A 66 -19.51 37.23 31.09
CA GLN A 66 -20.87 36.80 30.77
C GLN A 66 -20.98 35.28 30.59
N VAL A 67 -22.21 34.78 30.74
CA VAL A 67 -22.53 33.39 30.42
C VAL A 67 -22.33 33.18 28.92
N GLY A 68 -21.62 32.12 28.55
CA GLY A 68 -21.27 31.78 27.18
C GLY A 68 -19.92 32.29 26.71
N ASP A 69 -19.18 33.06 27.51
CA ASP A 69 -17.78 33.38 27.23
C ASP A 69 -16.88 32.15 27.42
N PHE A 70 -15.79 32.07 26.67
CA PHE A 70 -14.82 30.98 26.75
C PHE A 70 -13.60 31.39 27.57
N VAL A 71 -13.11 30.49 28.42
CA VAL A 71 -11.83 30.68 29.12
C VAL A 71 -10.71 30.24 28.18
N VAL A 72 -9.85 31.18 27.79
CA VAL A 72 -8.75 30.92 26.85
C VAL A 72 -7.38 31.06 27.50
N GLY A 73 -7.26 31.79 28.62
CA GLY A 73 -5.99 31.88 29.33
C GLY A 73 -6.10 32.18 30.82
N VAL A 74 -5.11 31.72 31.59
CA VAL A 74 -4.98 31.99 33.03
C VAL A 74 -3.52 32.37 33.34
N ASN A 75 -3.32 33.55 33.94
CA ASN A 75 -2.03 34.17 34.25
C ASN A 75 -1.07 34.22 33.05
N GLY A 76 -1.61 34.45 31.84
CA GLY A 76 -0.84 34.50 30.59
C GLY A 76 -0.58 33.14 29.94
N ASN A 77 -0.97 32.02 30.55
CA ASN A 77 -0.87 30.69 29.96
C ASN A 77 -2.15 30.35 29.19
N ASN A 78 -2.02 29.86 27.96
CA ASN A 78 -3.14 29.35 27.17
C ASN A 78 -3.68 28.06 27.80
N VAL A 79 -4.99 28.00 28.01
CA VAL A 79 -5.68 26.84 28.62
C VAL A 79 -6.68 26.16 27.68
N VAL A 80 -6.71 26.55 26.40
CA VAL A 80 -7.56 25.92 25.39
C VAL A 80 -7.15 24.45 25.20
N GLY A 81 -8.12 23.55 25.26
CA GLY A 81 -7.92 22.10 25.13
C GLY A 81 -7.64 21.38 26.45
N LEU A 82 -7.46 22.11 27.56
CA LEU A 82 -7.35 21.50 28.88
C LEU A 82 -8.74 21.11 29.43
N PRO A 83 -8.84 20.02 30.20
CA PRO A 83 -10.10 19.65 30.85
C PRO A 83 -10.47 20.68 31.92
N VAL A 84 -11.78 20.82 32.17
CA VAL A 84 -12.32 21.80 33.15
C VAL A 84 -11.70 21.68 34.55
N ALA A 85 -11.32 20.45 34.95
CA ALA A 85 -10.69 20.19 36.24
C ALA A 85 -9.32 20.90 36.37
N GLU A 86 -8.47 20.84 35.34
CA GLU A 86 -7.15 21.48 35.35
C GLU A 86 -7.27 23.01 35.30
N ILE A 87 -8.22 23.53 34.51
CA ILE A 87 -8.49 24.98 34.46
C ILE A 87 -8.98 25.48 35.84
N ARG A 88 -9.81 24.70 36.52
CA ARG A 88 -10.28 25.01 37.89
C ARG A 88 -9.11 25.09 38.87
N GLU A 89 -8.16 24.17 38.80
CA GLU A 89 -6.98 24.19 39.67
C GLU A 89 -6.11 25.44 39.43
N CYS A 90 -5.94 25.86 38.18
CA CYS A 90 -5.24 27.11 37.85
C CYS A 90 -5.95 28.37 38.39
N ILE A 91 -7.28 28.32 38.49
CA ILE A 91 -8.10 29.44 38.96
C ILE A 91 -8.16 29.52 40.49
N VAL A 92 -8.17 28.38 41.18
CA VAL A 92 -8.22 28.33 42.65
C VAL A 92 -6.85 28.69 43.24
N GLY A 93 -6.84 29.56 44.24
CA GLY A 93 -5.61 30.01 44.88
C GLY A 93 -5.89 30.76 46.18
N PRO A 94 -4.86 31.31 46.85
CA PRO A 94 -5.03 31.98 48.13
C PRO A 94 -6.09 33.10 48.10
N ILE A 95 -6.95 33.17 49.11
CA ILE A 95 -7.96 34.24 49.27
C ILE A 95 -7.24 35.59 49.29
N GLY A 96 -7.77 36.56 48.55
CA GLY A 96 -7.19 37.91 48.43
C GLY A 96 -6.05 38.02 47.40
N SER A 97 -5.57 36.91 46.83
CA SER A 97 -4.60 36.97 45.73
C SER A 97 -5.27 37.38 44.42
N GLN A 98 -4.51 38.05 43.55
CA GLN A 98 -4.97 38.42 42.22
C GLN A 98 -4.72 37.30 41.20
N ILE A 99 -5.61 37.21 40.23
CA ILE A 99 -5.49 36.32 39.07
C ILE A 99 -5.84 37.10 37.81
N ARG A 100 -5.10 36.85 36.74
CA ARG A 100 -5.35 37.42 35.42
C ARG A 100 -5.96 36.34 34.54
N VAL A 101 -7.15 36.55 34.01
CA VAL A 101 -7.86 35.55 33.21
C VAL A 101 -8.27 36.17 31.88
N SER A 102 -7.94 35.48 30.80
CA SER A 102 -8.27 35.87 29.43
C SER A 102 -9.51 35.09 28.98
N PHE A 103 -10.50 35.82 28.50
CA PHE A 103 -11.78 35.31 28.02
C PHE A 103 -11.96 35.66 26.55
N GLU A 104 -12.65 34.79 25.81
CA GLU A 104 -13.06 35.01 24.42
C GLU A 104 -14.59 35.08 24.37
N ARG A 105 -15.13 36.16 23.82
CA ARG A 105 -16.57 36.33 23.59
C ARG A 105 -17.05 35.47 22.42
N GLN A 106 -18.35 35.27 22.32
CA GLN A 106 -18.97 34.56 21.19
C GLN A 106 -18.72 35.24 19.82
N ASN A 107 -18.42 36.54 19.81
CA ASN A 107 -18.05 37.28 18.60
C ASN A 107 -16.54 37.16 18.24
N GLY A 108 -15.76 36.38 19.01
CA GLY A 108 -14.32 36.17 18.82
C GLY A 108 -13.41 37.23 19.48
N GLU A 109 -13.97 38.22 20.17
CA GLU A 109 -13.17 39.23 20.87
C GLU A 109 -12.54 38.65 22.14
N VAL A 110 -11.22 38.74 22.24
CA VAL A 110 -10.46 38.31 23.43
C VAL A 110 -10.21 39.49 24.34
N TYR A 111 -10.55 39.34 25.63
CA TYR A 111 -10.34 40.35 26.65
C TYR A 111 -9.80 39.74 27.93
N GLU A 112 -9.08 40.53 28.73
CA GLU A 112 -8.43 40.05 29.95
C GLU A 112 -8.94 40.79 31.18
N ARG A 113 -9.15 40.06 32.28
CA ARG A 113 -9.57 40.62 33.58
C ARG A 113 -8.61 40.22 34.67
N THR A 114 -8.25 41.17 35.52
CA THR A 114 -7.54 40.90 36.77
C THR A 114 -8.55 40.91 37.91
N LEU A 115 -8.72 39.77 38.59
CA LEU A 115 -9.74 39.53 39.60
C LEU A 115 -9.08 39.13 40.92
N THR A 116 -9.73 39.46 42.03
CA THR A 116 -9.29 39.05 43.37
C THR A 116 -10.06 37.82 43.82
N ARG A 117 -9.36 36.74 44.15
CA ARG A 117 -9.96 35.49 44.63
C ARG A 117 -10.66 35.70 45.98
N GLY A 118 -11.89 35.22 46.12
CA GLY A 118 -12.67 35.40 47.36
C GLY A 118 -14.03 34.70 47.34
N SER A 119 -14.65 34.59 48.52
CA SER A 119 -15.96 33.96 48.67
C SER A 119 -17.10 34.91 48.25
N ALA A 120 -18.22 34.35 47.80
CA ALA A 120 -19.46 35.09 47.59
C ALA A 120 -20.10 35.33 48.96
N VAL A 121 -20.17 36.58 49.39
CA VAL A 121 -20.88 36.95 50.62
C VAL A 121 -22.34 37.16 50.22
N ALA A 122 -23.26 36.37 50.79
CA ALA A 122 -24.69 36.58 50.63
C ALA A 122 -25.07 37.91 51.29
N SER A 123 -25.69 38.80 50.54
CA SER A 123 -26.28 40.04 51.06
C SER A 123 -27.50 39.71 51.91
N GLU A 124 -27.51 40.09 53.19
CA GLU A 124 -28.74 40.13 54.00
C GLU A 124 -29.55 41.39 53.66
N ASP A 125 -30.86 41.19 53.48
CA ASP A 125 -31.82 42.20 53.06
C ASP A 125 -32.33 43.10 54.22
N PRO A 126 -32.88 44.30 53.90
CA PRO A 126 -33.00 45.44 54.79
C PRO A 126 -34.45 45.69 55.26
N TYR A 127 -34.88 45.11 56.37
CA TYR A 127 -36.12 45.55 57.04
C TYR A 127 -36.06 45.37 58.56
N HIS A 128 -35.71 46.45 59.28
CA HIS A 128 -36.10 46.59 60.67
C HIS A 128 -36.36 48.06 61.04
N SER A 129 -37.61 48.48 60.87
CA SER A 129 -38.19 49.55 61.67
C SER A 129 -39.63 49.18 62.01
N MET A 130 -39.97 49.20 63.29
CA MET A 130 -41.06 50.02 63.84
C MET A 130 -41.35 49.61 65.28
N SER A 131 -41.07 50.58 66.15
CA SER A 131 -41.43 50.69 67.55
C SER A 131 -42.94 50.59 67.79
N ARG A 132 -43.37 50.04 68.94
CA ARG A 132 -44.59 50.43 69.66
C ARG A 132 -44.65 49.79 71.06
N SER A 133 -44.20 50.56 72.05
CA SER A 133 -44.71 50.48 73.42
C SER A 133 -45.51 51.75 73.69
N ILE A 134 -46.84 51.62 73.78
CA ILE A 134 -47.69 52.63 74.40
C ILE A 134 -48.49 51.89 75.47
N GLY A 135 -47.94 51.91 76.68
CA GLY A 135 -48.62 51.56 77.91
C GLY A 135 -49.37 52.78 78.44
N ASP A 136 -50.68 52.66 78.44
CA ASP A 136 -51.56 52.85 79.58
C ASP A 136 -51.40 54.10 80.49
N GLN A 137 -52.49 54.88 80.57
CA GLN A 137 -52.83 55.64 81.77
C GLN A 137 -54.32 56.03 81.73
N ARG A 138 -55.14 55.27 82.45
CA ARG A 138 -56.50 55.64 82.85
C ARG A 138 -56.60 55.56 84.37
N LEU A 139 -56.72 56.71 85.03
CA LEU A 139 -57.17 56.81 86.42
C LEU A 139 -58.37 57.77 86.44
N SER A 140 -59.54 57.22 86.73
CA SER A 140 -60.72 57.98 87.17
C SER A 140 -61.26 57.29 88.41
N THR A 141 -60.91 57.84 89.57
CA THR A 141 -61.46 57.51 90.88
C THR A 141 -62.84 58.13 91.05
N SER A 142 -63.85 57.32 91.38
CA SER A 142 -65.09 57.80 92.00
C SER A 142 -65.59 56.82 93.06
N ALA A 143 -65.57 57.34 94.29
CA ALA A 143 -66.29 57.03 95.52
C ALA A 143 -67.28 55.83 95.58
N SER A 144 -67.04 55.01 96.62
CA SER A 144 -67.96 54.71 97.74
C SER A 144 -69.29 53.98 97.46
N ALA A 145 -69.31 52.68 97.76
CA ALA A 145 -70.40 52.02 98.49
C ALA A 145 -69.84 50.83 99.28
N ILE A 146 -70.23 50.70 100.55
CA ILE A 146 -69.83 49.65 101.49
C ILE A 146 -70.57 48.34 101.13
N PRO A 147 -69.90 47.21 100.85
CA PRO A 147 -70.56 45.91 100.74
C PRO A 147 -70.39 45.08 102.02
N THR A 148 -71.48 44.49 102.46
CA THR A 148 -71.56 43.47 103.51
C THR A 148 -70.78 42.20 103.11
N ALA A 149 -70.20 41.50 104.09
CA ALA A 149 -69.19 40.44 103.87
C ALA A 149 -69.60 39.27 102.95
N ALA A 150 -70.90 39.03 102.73
CA ALA A 150 -71.39 38.00 101.79
C ALA A 150 -71.38 38.47 100.31
N ASP A 151 -71.42 39.78 100.05
CA ASP A 151 -71.39 40.35 98.68
C ASP A 151 -69.97 40.45 98.12
N GLY A 152 -68.96 40.58 98.98
CA GLY A 152 -67.55 40.66 98.58
C GLY A 152 -67.03 39.37 97.93
N ASP A 153 -67.43 38.22 98.45
CA ASP A 153 -67.06 36.91 97.90
C ASP A 153 -67.78 36.61 96.59
N VAL A 154 -69.06 36.99 96.48
CA VAL A 154 -69.83 36.86 95.24
C VAL A 154 -69.27 37.77 94.14
N LEU A 155 -68.87 39.01 94.48
CA LEU A 155 -68.24 39.93 93.53
C LEU A 155 -66.86 39.44 93.09
N ARG A 156 -66.07 38.86 94.01
CA ARG A 156 -64.76 38.26 93.71
C ARG A 156 -64.88 37.02 92.82
N LEU A 157 -65.85 36.14 93.10
CA LEU A 157 -66.15 34.98 92.27
C LEU A 157 -66.63 35.39 90.88
N ARG A 158 -67.50 36.41 90.77
CA ARG A 158 -67.95 36.96 89.49
C ARG A 158 -66.79 37.56 88.68
N GLY A 159 -65.87 38.27 89.34
CA GLY A 159 -64.64 38.77 88.70
C GLY A 159 -63.75 37.64 88.17
N ARG A 160 -63.60 36.56 88.95
CA ARG A 160 -62.82 35.38 88.55
C ARG A 160 -63.46 34.60 87.40
N VAL A 161 -64.79 34.50 87.38
CA VAL A 161 -65.53 33.90 86.25
C VAL A 161 -65.31 34.71 84.98
N HIS A 162 -65.40 36.04 85.05
CA HIS A 162 -65.20 36.90 83.88
C HIS A 162 -63.75 36.86 83.36
N GLU A 163 -62.77 36.80 84.26
CA GLU A 163 -61.35 36.61 83.93
C GLU A 163 -61.13 35.27 83.21
N LEU A 164 -61.66 34.16 83.76
CA LEU A 164 -61.58 32.84 83.13
C LEU A 164 -62.32 32.81 81.78
N GLU A 165 -63.46 33.48 81.64
CA GLU A 165 -64.16 33.61 80.36
C GLU A 165 -63.34 34.38 79.31
N SER A 166 -62.63 35.44 79.74
CA SER A 166 -61.71 36.20 78.88
C SER A 166 -60.53 35.34 78.44
N GLU A 167 -59.88 34.63 79.37
CA GLU A 167 -58.79 33.70 79.07
C GLU A 167 -59.24 32.58 78.13
N LEU A 168 -60.42 32.00 78.36
CA LEU A 168 -60.99 30.94 77.52
C LEU A 168 -61.30 31.47 76.11
N THR A 169 -61.71 32.73 75.99
CA THR A 169 -61.91 33.39 74.70
C THR A 169 -60.58 33.55 73.96
N ILE A 170 -59.53 34.03 74.64
CA ILE A 170 -58.18 34.16 74.05
C ILE A 170 -57.65 32.79 73.61
N CYS A 171 -57.73 31.77 74.46
CA CYS A 171 -57.29 30.41 74.11
C CYS A 171 -58.09 29.83 72.94
N ARG A 172 -59.40 30.13 72.84
CA ARG A 172 -60.22 29.70 71.70
C ARG A 172 -59.77 30.36 70.40
N ASP A 173 -59.47 31.66 70.44
CA ASP A 173 -58.98 32.41 69.29
C ASP A 173 -57.58 31.93 68.85
N GLU A 174 -56.68 31.66 69.80
CA GLU A 174 -55.37 31.09 69.55
C GLU A 174 -55.46 29.68 68.95
N LEU A 175 -56.34 28.83 69.48
CA LEU A 175 -56.63 27.51 68.90
C LEU A 175 -57.22 27.63 67.49
N GLY A 176 -58.05 28.65 67.23
CA GLY A 176 -58.55 28.98 65.91
C GLY A 176 -57.44 29.34 64.92
N ARG A 177 -56.50 30.21 65.34
CA ARG A 177 -55.32 30.57 64.53
C ARG A 177 -54.43 29.35 64.25
N ALA A 178 -54.16 28.53 65.25
CA ALA A 178 -53.34 27.32 65.11
C ALA A 178 -53.99 26.30 64.15
N ARG A 179 -55.32 26.11 64.22
CA ARG A 179 -56.06 25.28 63.26
C ARG A 179 -55.96 25.81 61.83
N ASN A 180 -56.15 27.12 61.64
CA ASN A 180 -56.04 27.72 60.32
C ASN A 180 -54.63 27.56 59.71
N LEU A 181 -53.57 27.70 60.52
CA LEU A 181 -52.19 27.46 60.07
C LEU A 181 -51.98 25.99 59.68
N LEU A 182 -52.50 25.05 60.48
CA LEU A 182 -52.39 23.64 60.19
C LEU A 182 -53.13 23.25 58.89
N ASP A 183 -54.31 23.83 58.64
CA ASP A 183 -55.06 23.56 57.42
C ASP A 183 -54.37 24.17 56.19
N GLN A 184 -53.76 25.36 56.32
CA GLN A 184 -52.89 25.92 55.28
C GLN A 184 -51.68 25.03 54.98
N ASP A 185 -51.04 24.48 56.01
CA ASP A 185 -49.88 23.61 55.85
C ASP A 185 -50.25 22.25 55.21
N LYS A 186 -51.41 21.69 55.55
CA LYS A 186 -51.97 20.51 54.86
C LYS A 186 -52.22 20.80 53.39
N ASP A 187 -52.82 21.94 53.06
CA ASP A 187 -53.08 22.33 51.68
C ASP A 187 -51.78 22.54 50.89
N ASN A 188 -50.77 23.15 51.50
CA ASN A 188 -49.45 23.33 50.92
C ASN A 188 -48.75 21.98 50.70
N SER A 189 -48.77 21.10 51.71
CA SER A 189 -48.23 19.73 51.61
C SER A 189 -48.91 18.93 50.50
N ALA A 190 -50.23 19.02 50.39
CA ALA A 190 -50.99 18.37 49.33
C ALA A 190 -50.67 18.94 47.93
N ARG A 191 -50.26 20.21 47.83
CA ARG A 191 -49.76 20.80 46.57
C ARG A 191 -48.36 20.28 46.23
N TYR A 192 -47.44 20.23 47.19
CA TYR A 192 -46.10 19.70 46.98
C TYR A 192 -46.10 18.24 46.57
N VAL A 193 -46.94 17.39 47.19
CA VAL A 193 -47.08 15.98 46.78
C VAL A 193 -47.55 15.87 45.34
N ARG A 194 -48.56 16.65 44.94
CA ARG A 194 -49.04 16.67 43.53
C ARG A 194 -47.97 17.14 42.55
N GLU A 195 -47.17 18.13 42.92
CA GLU A 195 -46.08 18.61 42.09
C GLU A 195 -44.97 17.56 41.94
N LEU A 196 -44.59 16.89 43.04
CA LEU A 196 -43.65 15.77 43.01
C LEU A 196 -44.16 14.60 42.16
N ASP A 197 -45.45 14.25 42.26
CA ASP A 197 -46.06 13.22 41.43
C ASP A 197 -46.01 13.59 39.94
N MET A 198 -46.29 14.86 39.60
CA MET A 198 -46.19 15.36 38.23
C MET A 198 -44.75 15.28 37.72
N VAL A 199 -43.78 15.69 38.53
CA VAL A 199 -42.35 15.60 38.19
C VAL A 199 -41.94 14.14 38.02
N HIS A 200 -42.38 13.24 38.90
CA HIS A 200 -42.05 11.82 38.82
C HIS A 200 -42.62 11.18 37.56
N ARG A 201 -43.88 11.48 37.20
CA ARG A 201 -44.48 11.02 35.94
C ARG A 201 -43.71 11.52 34.72
N LYS A 202 -43.35 12.81 34.66
CA LYS A 202 -42.55 13.37 33.57
C LYS A 202 -41.19 12.65 33.42
N HIS A 203 -40.51 12.38 34.54
CA HIS A 203 -39.25 11.62 34.50
C HIS A 203 -39.47 10.17 34.05
N GLN A 204 -40.55 9.52 34.48
CA GLN A 204 -40.90 8.18 34.03
C GLN A 204 -41.16 8.14 32.52
N ASP A 205 -41.90 9.12 31.99
CA ASP A 205 -42.17 9.25 30.55
C ASP A 205 -40.87 9.46 29.76
N GLN A 206 -39.99 10.36 30.22
CA GLN A 206 -38.67 10.57 29.60
C GLN A 206 -37.81 9.31 29.63
N VAL A 207 -37.80 8.56 30.74
CA VAL A 207 -37.07 7.29 30.84
C VAL A 207 -37.66 6.25 29.89
N ALA A 208 -38.97 6.19 29.73
CA ALA A 208 -39.62 5.29 28.79
C ALA A 208 -39.27 5.64 27.33
N GLU A 209 -39.26 6.94 26.99
CA GLU A 209 -38.88 7.43 25.66
C GLU A 209 -37.41 7.11 25.35
N LEU A 210 -36.49 7.39 26.27
CA LEU A 210 -35.07 7.05 26.14
C LEU A 210 -34.84 5.54 25.97
N ARG A 211 -35.57 4.72 26.73
CA ARG A 211 -35.52 3.26 26.59
C ARG A 211 -36.03 2.81 25.22
N HIS A 212 -37.07 3.44 24.69
CA HIS A 212 -37.56 3.12 23.35
C HIS A 212 -36.52 3.45 22.28
N MET A 213 -35.94 4.65 22.33
CA MET A 213 -34.88 5.05 21.39
C MET A 213 -33.64 4.15 21.49
N LEU A 214 -33.25 3.76 22.70
CA LEU A 214 -32.13 2.83 22.91
C LEU A 214 -32.41 1.48 22.24
N ASN A 215 -33.60 0.90 22.43
CA ASN A 215 -33.97 -0.37 21.81
C ASN A 215 -34.00 -0.27 20.27
N GLN A 216 -34.53 0.83 19.71
CA GLN A 216 -34.48 1.07 18.26
C GLN A 216 -33.04 1.17 17.75
N SER A 217 -32.16 1.90 18.46
CA SER A 217 -30.75 2.02 18.10
C SER A 217 -30.02 0.68 18.18
N GLU A 218 -30.29 -0.14 19.21
CA GLU A 218 -29.73 -1.47 19.35
C GLU A 218 -30.18 -2.41 18.22
N GLN A 219 -31.45 -2.35 17.81
CA GLN A 219 -31.97 -3.13 16.69
C GLN A 219 -31.28 -2.73 15.38
N ALA A 220 -31.21 -1.43 15.08
CA ALA A 220 -30.51 -0.93 13.90
C ALA A 220 -29.02 -1.34 13.90
N ARG A 221 -28.36 -1.31 15.07
CA ARG A 221 -26.97 -1.77 15.21
C ARG A 221 -26.83 -3.25 14.86
N ARG A 222 -27.73 -4.11 15.35
CA ARG A 222 -27.72 -5.56 15.06
C ARG A 222 -27.95 -5.84 13.57
N GLU A 223 -28.86 -5.12 12.92
CA GLU A 223 -29.10 -5.25 11.48
C GLU A 223 -27.87 -4.88 10.66
N LEU A 224 -27.23 -3.76 10.98
CA LEU A 224 -25.98 -3.34 10.34
C LEU A 224 -24.83 -4.32 10.59
N GLU A 225 -24.75 -4.90 11.78
CA GLU A 225 -23.74 -5.91 12.13
C GLU A 225 -23.89 -7.17 11.26
N ILE A 226 -25.13 -7.64 11.04
CA ILE A 226 -25.41 -8.76 10.12
C ILE A 226 -25.05 -8.40 8.67
N GLN A 227 -25.40 -7.20 8.22
CA GLN A 227 -25.04 -6.75 6.87
C GLN A 227 -23.53 -6.67 6.67
N ASN A 228 -22.80 -6.13 7.64
CA ASN A 228 -21.34 -6.07 7.60
C ASN A 228 -20.72 -7.46 7.55
N GLN A 229 -21.19 -8.41 8.36
CA GLN A 229 -20.70 -9.80 8.29
C GLN A 229 -20.95 -10.42 6.91
N SER A 230 -22.10 -10.16 6.29
CA SER A 230 -22.37 -10.63 4.92
C SER A 230 -21.44 -9.98 3.88
N LEU A 231 -21.18 -8.67 4.02
CA LEU A 231 -20.26 -7.95 3.13
C LEU A 231 -18.82 -8.41 3.32
N GLU A 232 -18.37 -8.65 4.55
CA GLU A 232 -17.05 -9.22 4.86
C GLU A 232 -16.90 -10.61 4.25
N GLY A 233 -17.91 -11.47 4.36
CA GLY A 233 -17.90 -12.78 3.69
C GLY A 233 -17.81 -12.67 2.17
N LYS A 234 -18.53 -11.72 1.55
CA LYS A 234 -18.42 -11.45 0.11
C LYS A 234 -17.05 -10.91 -0.27
N ALA A 235 -16.47 -10.01 0.54
CA ALA A 235 -15.14 -9.47 0.31
C ALA A 235 -14.07 -10.57 0.37
N GLN A 236 -14.18 -11.50 1.32
CA GLN A 236 -13.30 -12.68 1.41
C GLN A 236 -13.43 -13.57 0.18
N MET A 237 -14.65 -13.88 -0.28
CA MET A 237 -14.83 -14.68 -1.51
C MET A 237 -14.21 -14.01 -2.74
N VAL A 238 -14.39 -12.69 -2.88
CA VAL A 238 -13.77 -11.92 -3.97
C VAL A 238 -12.25 -11.99 -3.87
N GLN A 239 -11.69 -11.81 -2.68
CA GLN A 239 -10.25 -11.89 -2.44
C GLN A 239 -9.69 -13.28 -2.78
N GLU A 240 -10.36 -14.36 -2.38
CA GLU A 240 -9.98 -15.73 -2.76
C GLU A 240 -10.05 -15.95 -4.26
N SER A 241 -11.12 -15.47 -4.92
CA SER A 241 -11.28 -15.60 -6.37
C SER A 241 -10.17 -14.86 -7.13
N PHE A 242 -9.79 -13.68 -6.64
CA PHE A 242 -8.69 -12.89 -7.18
C PHE A 242 -7.35 -13.61 -6.99
N GLN A 243 -7.10 -14.18 -5.81
CA GLN A 243 -5.88 -14.93 -5.54
C GLN A 243 -5.76 -16.18 -6.43
N ARG A 244 -6.86 -16.93 -6.61
CA ARG A 244 -6.91 -18.08 -7.54
C ARG A 244 -6.66 -17.64 -8.99
N ALA A 245 -7.24 -16.52 -9.42
CA ALA A 245 -7.03 -15.98 -10.75
C ALA A 245 -5.55 -15.57 -10.95
N LYS A 246 -4.94 -14.95 -9.94
CA LYS A 246 -3.52 -14.59 -9.93
C LYS A 246 -2.62 -15.82 -10.05
N GLU A 247 -2.85 -16.85 -9.26
CA GLU A 247 -2.11 -18.12 -9.33
C GLU A 247 -2.27 -18.80 -10.70
N GLN A 248 -3.48 -18.76 -11.28
CA GLN A 248 -3.69 -19.27 -12.64
C GLN A 248 -2.92 -18.47 -13.70
N THR A 249 -2.84 -17.14 -13.57
CA THR A 249 -2.03 -16.33 -14.49
C THR A 249 -0.54 -16.62 -14.35
N GLU A 250 -0.02 -16.75 -13.12
CA GLU A 250 1.37 -17.10 -12.87
C GLU A 250 1.70 -18.49 -13.42
N ALA A 251 0.82 -19.48 -13.22
CA ALA A 251 0.99 -20.82 -13.79
C ALA A 251 0.97 -20.82 -15.33
N ARG A 252 0.12 -20.00 -15.95
CA ARG A 252 0.09 -19.84 -17.41
C ARG A 252 1.39 -19.21 -17.92
N GLU A 253 1.90 -18.18 -17.26
CA GLU A 253 3.17 -17.54 -17.62
C GLU A 253 4.34 -18.51 -17.53
N GLN A 254 4.40 -19.32 -16.46
CA GLN A 254 5.40 -20.38 -16.32
C GLN A 254 5.31 -21.41 -17.45
N TYR A 255 4.09 -21.85 -17.79
CA TYR A 255 3.88 -22.76 -18.92
C TYR A 255 4.37 -22.17 -20.25
N PHE A 256 4.08 -20.88 -20.51
CA PHE A 256 4.57 -20.20 -21.71
C PHE A 256 6.09 -20.06 -21.72
N ALA A 257 6.72 -19.79 -20.57
CA ALA A 257 8.17 -19.72 -20.46
C ALA A 257 8.85 -21.07 -20.76
N ASP A 258 8.29 -22.16 -20.23
CA ASP A 258 8.78 -23.52 -20.52
C ASP A 258 8.58 -23.90 -21.99
N LEU A 259 7.44 -23.53 -22.57
CA LEU A 259 7.18 -23.78 -23.99
C LEU A 259 8.15 -23.00 -24.88
N LYS A 260 8.47 -21.75 -24.51
CA LYS A 260 9.46 -20.94 -25.21
C LYS A 260 10.85 -21.57 -25.17
N ARG A 261 11.29 -22.06 -24.01
CA ARG A 261 12.56 -22.80 -23.88
C ARG A 261 12.60 -24.03 -24.78
N LYS A 262 11.54 -24.85 -24.78
CA LYS A 262 11.46 -26.02 -25.67
C LYS A 262 11.55 -25.64 -27.15
N PHE A 263 10.94 -24.52 -27.53
CA PHE A 263 11.02 -24.02 -28.90
C PHE A 263 12.45 -23.57 -29.25
N GLU A 264 13.12 -22.83 -28.36
CA GLU A 264 14.52 -22.43 -28.52
C GLU A 264 15.44 -23.64 -28.64
N ASP A 265 15.24 -24.69 -27.83
CA ASP A 265 16.01 -25.94 -27.91
C ASP A 265 15.83 -26.64 -29.27
N VAL A 266 14.60 -26.71 -29.77
CA VAL A 266 14.31 -27.30 -31.09
C VAL A 266 14.96 -26.47 -32.20
N GLN A 267 14.88 -25.14 -32.12
CA GLN A 267 15.54 -24.26 -33.09
C GLN A 267 17.06 -24.47 -33.09
N LEU A 268 17.68 -24.51 -31.91
CA LEU A 268 19.12 -24.74 -31.77
C LEU A 268 19.53 -26.09 -32.37
N ASN A 269 18.75 -27.15 -32.13
CA ASN A 269 19.02 -28.45 -32.71
C ASN A 269 18.89 -28.44 -34.23
N PHE A 270 17.87 -27.78 -34.76
CA PHE A 270 17.69 -27.65 -36.20
C PHE A 270 18.83 -26.86 -36.87
N GLU A 271 19.32 -25.81 -36.22
CA GLU A 271 20.49 -25.06 -36.69
C GLU A 271 21.77 -25.92 -36.70
N LYS A 272 21.97 -26.75 -35.67
CA LYS A 272 23.08 -27.71 -35.62
C LYS A 272 22.98 -28.73 -36.76
N ASP A 273 21.81 -29.28 -37.01
CA ASP A 273 21.60 -30.25 -38.09
C ASP A 273 21.90 -29.62 -39.46
N ILE A 274 21.44 -28.38 -39.69
CA ILE A 274 21.76 -27.62 -40.91
C ILE A 274 23.28 -27.41 -41.05
N ALA A 275 23.98 -27.10 -39.95
CA ALA A 275 25.43 -26.92 -39.98
C ALA A 275 26.15 -28.22 -40.35
N ILE A 276 25.76 -29.35 -39.74
CA ILE A 276 26.32 -30.67 -40.05
C ILE A 276 26.11 -31.02 -41.53
N GLU A 277 24.90 -30.82 -42.06
CA GLU A 277 24.60 -31.07 -43.48
C GLU A 277 25.40 -30.16 -44.42
N ARG A 278 25.60 -28.88 -44.06
CA ARG A 278 26.44 -27.95 -44.83
C ARG A 278 27.90 -28.41 -44.87
N ASP A 279 28.45 -28.81 -43.72
CA ASP A 279 29.82 -29.30 -43.63
C ASP A 279 30.00 -30.61 -44.41
N GLY A 280 29.02 -31.53 -44.29
CA GLY A 280 28.99 -32.77 -45.08
C GLY A 280 28.96 -32.50 -46.58
N LYS A 281 28.12 -31.56 -47.05
CA LYS A 281 28.06 -31.17 -48.46
C LYS A 281 29.36 -30.52 -48.94
N ALA A 282 29.99 -29.69 -48.12
CA ALA A 282 31.27 -29.08 -48.44
C ALA A 282 32.37 -30.13 -48.62
N GLU A 283 32.41 -31.14 -47.74
CA GLU A 283 33.35 -32.25 -47.84
C GLU A 283 33.14 -33.09 -49.09
N VAL A 284 31.90 -33.47 -49.42
CA VAL A 284 31.59 -34.19 -50.68
C VAL A 284 31.99 -33.38 -51.90
N THR A 285 31.75 -32.06 -51.89
CA THR A 285 32.14 -31.17 -52.99
C THR A 285 33.66 -31.13 -53.16
N ARG A 286 34.41 -31.09 -52.05
CA ARG A 286 35.88 -31.15 -52.06
C ARG A 286 36.39 -32.49 -52.60
N GLN A 287 35.78 -33.59 -52.21
CA GLN A 287 36.12 -34.92 -52.73
C GLN A 287 35.85 -35.02 -54.24
N LEU A 288 34.72 -34.48 -54.70
CA LEU A 288 34.39 -34.42 -56.13
C LEU A 288 35.44 -33.61 -56.91
N GLN A 289 35.80 -32.42 -56.45
CA GLN A 289 36.83 -31.59 -57.09
C GLN A 289 38.18 -32.30 -57.15
N ASN A 290 38.57 -32.99 -56.08
CA ASN A 290 39.81 -33.77 -56.05
C ASN A 290 39.77 -34.94 -57.06
N ALA A 291 38.65 -35.65 -57.15
CA ALA A 291 38.46 -36.74 -58.11
C ALA A 291 38.46 -36.24 -59.56
N GLU A 292 37.76 -35.13 -59.85
CA GLU A 292 37.77 -34.48 -61.15
C GLU A 292 39.18 -34.03 -61.56
N ALA A 293 39.94 -33.44 -60.63
CA ALA A 293 41.32 -33.06 -60.87
C ALA A 293 42.21 -34.28 -61.16
N ALA A 294 42.03 -35.40 -60.43
CA ALA A 294 42.75 -36.64 -60.68
C ALA A 294 42.40 -37.25 -62.04
N MET A 295 41.11 -37.28 -62.40
CA MET A 295 40.65 -37.72 -63.71
C MET A 295 41.20 -36.85 -64.84
N SER A 296 41.25 -35.53 -64.65
CA SER A 296 41.85 -34.60 -65.61
C SER A 296 43.35 -34.86 -65.80
N ARG A 297 44.08 -35.13 -64.72
CA ARG A 297 45.51 -35.53 -64.78
C ARG A 297 45.70 -36.84 -65.54
N GLN A 298 44.95 -37.89 -65.21
CA GLN A 298 45.04 -39.18 -65.92
C GLN A 298 44.70 -39.03 -67.40
N LYS A 299 43.70 -38.21 -67.73
CA LYS A 299 43.36 -37.93 -69.13
C LYS A 299 44.52 -37.24 -69.85
N ALA A 300 45.14 -36.23 -69.24
CA ALA A 300 46.29 -35.55 -69.81
C ALA A 300 47.49 -36.50 -70.00
N GLU A 301 47.76 -37.38 -69.04
CA GLU A 301 48.79 -38.42 -69.15
C GLU A 301 48.49 -39.41 -70.30
N MET A 302 47.24 -39.86 -70.42
CA MET A 302 46.79 -40.73 -71.52
C MET A 302 46.95 -40.05 -72.88
N ASP A 303 46.61 -38.77 -72.98
CA ASP A 303 46.75 -38.01 -74.22
C ASP A 303 48.24 -37.80 -74.58
N GLN A 304 49.10 -37.55 -73.59
CA GLN A 304 50.56 -37.54 -73.79
C GLN A 304 51.08 -38.90 -74.26
N PHE A 305 50.63 -40.00 -73.65
CA PHE A 305 51.01 -41.35 -74.06
C PHE A 305 50.57 -41.67 -75.50
N LYS A 306 49.33 -41.32 -75.87
CA LYS A 306 48.83 -41.47 -77.24
C LYS A 306 49.67 -40.68 -78.24
N GLU A 307 50.06 -39.46 -77.89
CA GLU A 307 50.90 -38.63 -78.75
C GLU A 307 52.31 -39.22 -78.90
N GLN A 308 52.89 -39.74 -77.81
CA GLN A 308 54.16 -40.47 -77.88
C GLN A 308 54.06 -41.71 -78.77
N GLU A 309 52.98 -42.49 -78.66
CA GLU A 309 52.72 -43.64 -79.53
C GLU A 309 52.54 -43.23 -81.00
N ARG A 310 51.86 -42.11 -81.28
CA ARG A 310 51.73 -41.56 -82.64
C ARG A 310 53.11 -41.23 -83.22
N ILE A 311 53.93 -40.49 -82.48
CA ILE A 311 55.30 -40.14 -82.89
C ILE A 311 56.14 -41.40 -83.09
N ARG A 312 56.00 -42.41 -82.21
CA ARG A 312 56.71 -43.70 -82.37
C ARG A 312 56.31 -44.39 -83.66
N ARG A 313 55.01 -44.50 -83.96
CA ARG A 313 54.50 -45.11 -85.20
C ARG A 313 54.98 -44.37 -86.45
N GLU A 314 54.97 -43.04 -86.44
CA GLU A 314 55.50 -42.23 -87.55
C GLU A 314 56.99 -42.48 -87.78
N LYS A 315 57.79 -42.57 -86.70
CA LYS A 315 59.21 -42.94 -86.79
C LYS A 315 59.39 -44.36 -87.33
N GLU A 316 58.63 -45.34 -86.83
CA GLU A 316 58.68 -46.73 -87.31
C GLU A 316 58.30 -46.83 -88.79
N GLU A 317 57.26 -46.10 -89.22
CA GLU A 317 56.86 -46.04 -90.62
C GLU A 317 57.94 -45.38 -91.49
N GLY A 318 58.58 -44.31 -90.98
CA GLY A 318 59.74 -43.69 -91.63
C GLY A 318 60.91 -44.65 -91.80
N VAL A 319 61.26 -45.41 -90.76
CA VAL A 319 62.31 -46.44 -90.83
C VAL A 319 61.93 -47.53 -91.83
N ARG A 320 60.67 -47.99 -91.85
CA ARG A 320 60.17 -48.97 -92.83
C ARG A 320 60.31 -48.46 -94.27
N LYS A 321 59.99 -47.19 -94.53
CA LYS A 321 60.16 -46.58 -95.86
C LYS A 321 61.63 -46.56 -96.27
N LEU A 322 62.53 -46.13 -95.39
CA LEU A 322 63.98 -46.16 -95.63
C LEU A 322 64.49 -47.58 -95.87
N LEU A 323 63.99 -48.57 -95.11
CA LEU A 323 64.34 -49.97 -95.31
C LEU A 323 63.91 -50.43 -96.70
N HIS A 324 62.65 -50.19 -97.10
CA HIS A 324 62.18 -50.52 -98.44
C HIS A 324 62.95 -49.80 -99.56
N GLU A 325 63.32 -48.53 -99.38
CA GLU A 325 64.20 -47.82 -100.32
C GLU A 325 65.58 -48.47 -100.40
N SER A 326 66.15 -48.88 -99.26
CA SER A 326 67.45 -49.55 -99.21
C SER A 326 67.39 -50.94 -99.87
N GLU A 327 66.32 -51.70 -99.65
CA GLU A 327 66.06 -52.98 -100.31
C GLU A 327 65.92 -52.79 -101.83
N ALA A 328 65.16 -51.80 -102.27
CA ALA A 328 65.01 -51.48 -103.69
C ALA A 328 66.36 -51.08 -104.33
N LYS A 329 67.17 -50.26 -103.65
CA LYS A 329 68.53 -49.93 -104.09
C LYS A 329 69.43 -51.16 -104.14
N LEU A 330 69.32 -52.08 -103.17
CA LEU A 330 70.07 -53.32 -103.14
C LEU A 330 69.69 -54.23 -104.32
N ILE A 331 68.39 -54.34 -104.63
CA ILE A 331 67.88 -55.08 -105.80
C ILE A 331 68.44 -54.46 -107.08
N ALA A 332 68.37 -53.14 -107.25
CA ALA A 332 68.92 -52.46 -108.41
C ALA A 332 70.45 -52.67 -108.54
N ALA A 333 71.17 -52.63 -107.42
CA ALA A 333 72.61 -52.90 -107.40
C ALA A 333 72.90 -54.36 -107.83
N LYS A 334 72.13 -55.34 -107.35
CA LYS A 334 72.24 -56.73 -107.81
C LYS A 334 71.96 -56.87 -109.31
N GLU A 335 70.96 -56.19 -109.85
CA GLU A 335 70.70 -56.20 -111.29
C GLU A 335 71.88 -55.61 -112.09
N THR A 336 72.51 -54.55 -111.58
CA THR A 336 73.72 -53.99 -112.21
C THR A 336 74.91 -54.94 -112.09
N GLU A 337 75.07 -55.62 -110.96
CA GLU A 337 76.10 -56.64 -110.77
C GLU A 337 75.91 -57.80 -111.74
N GLU A 338 74.67 -58.28 -111.92
CA GLU A 338 74.33 -59.30 -112.92
C GLU A 338 74.62 -58.83 -114.34
N LYS A 339 74.29 -57.57 -114.69
CA LYS A 339 74.64 -56.98 -115.99
C LYS A 339 76.15 -56.89 -116.20
N VAL A 340 76.91 -56.47 -115.18
CA VAL A 340 78.38 -56.41 -115.22
C VAL A 340 78.97 -57.80 -115.32
N SER A 341 78.44 -58.77 -114.58
CA SER A 341 78.83 -60.19 -114.66
C SER A 341 78.56 -60.77 -116.04
N ALA A 342 77.39 -60.47 -116.64
CA ALA A 342 77.05 -60.85 -118.00
C ALA A 342 77.97 -60.19 -119.04
N ALA A 343 78.25 -58.89 -118.89
CA ALA A 343 79.20 -58.17 -119.75
C ALA A 343 80.63 -58.71 -119.61
N SER A 344 81.07 -59.06 -118.40
CA SER A 344 82.36 -59.70 -118.13
C SER A 344 82.44 -61.07 -118.79
N LYS A 345 81.39 -61.91 -118.69
CA LYS A 345 81.31 -63.19 -119.40
C LYS A 345 81.36 -63.01 -120.91
N GLN A 346 80.67 -62.00 -121.46
CA GLN A 346 80.76 -61.68 -122.89
C GLN A 346 82.17 -61.22 -123.30
N LEU A 347 82.82 -60.37 -122.51
CA LEU A 347 84.20 -59.98 -122.73
C LEU A 347 85.13 -61.20 -122.71
N HIS A 348 84.90 -62.15 -121.79
CA HIS A 348 85.68 -63.38 -121.73
C HIS A 348 85.49 -64.26 -122.97
N LEU A 349 84.26 -64.33 -123.49
CA LEU A 349 83.91 -65.00 -124.75
C LEU A 349 84.58 -64.32 -125.96
N LEU A 350 84.48 -63.00 -126.06
CA LEU A 350 85.12 -62.21 -127.12
C LEU A 350 86.64 -62.30 -127.06
N PHE A 351 87.24 -62.28 -125.86
CA PHE A 351 88.67 -62.49 -125.67
C PHE A 351 89.09 -63.91 -126.08
N GLY A 352 88.27 -64.91 -125.77
CA GLY A 352 88.49 -66.28 -126.23
C GLY A 352 88.40 -66.42 -127.75
N GLN A 353 87.44 -65.75 -128.40
CA GLN A 353 87.33 -65.67 -129.86
C GLN A 353 88.54 -64.96 -130.47
N TRP A 354 88.93 -63.81 -129.91
CA TRP A 354 90.11 -63.07 -130.35
C TRP A 354 91.40 -63.89 -130.22
N GLN A 355 91.60 -64.61 -129.12
CA GLN A 355 92.75 -65.52 -128.98
C GLN A 355 92.72 -66.60 -130.06
N LYS A 356 91.55 -67.19 -130.32
CA LYS A 356 91.39 -68.22 -131.36
C LYS A 356 91.71 -67.67 -132.75
N ASP A 357 91.20 -66.48 -133.08
CA ASP A 357 91.46 -65.79 -134.35
C ASP A 357 92.93 -65.36 -134.48
N PHE A 358 93.56 -64.92 -133.38
CA PHE A 358 94.98 -64.60 -133.34
C PHE A 358 95.86 -65.82 -133.64
N PHE A 359 95.58 -66.97 -133.00
CA PHE A 359 96.33 -68.21 -133.28
C PHE A 359 96.04 -68.77 -134.68
N ILE A 360 94.80 -68.65 -135.18
CA ILE A 360 94.46 -69.05 -136.56
C ILE A 360 95.23 -68.19 -137.57
N ASN A 361 95.21 -66.86 -137.41
CA ASN A 361 95.94 -65.96 -138.31
C ASN A 361 97.45 -66.15 -138.21
N LYS A 362 97.99 -66.37 -137.01
CA LYS A 362 99.40 -66.73 -136.84
C LYS A 362 99.75 -68.03 -137.56
N SER A 363 98.90 -69.05 -137.47
CA SER A 363 99.12 -70.31 -138.20
C SER A 363 99.00 -70.15 -139.71
N LYS A 364 98.16 -69.23 -140.20
CA LYS A 364 98.05 -68.90 -141.63
C LYS A 364 99.27 -68.14 -142.12
N GLU A 365 99.77 -67.16 -141.36
CA GLU A 365 101.01 -66.45 -141.69
C GLU A 365 102.23 -67.40 -141.66
N GLU A 366 102.30 -68.32 -140.69
CA GLU A 366 103.36 -69.34 -140.64
C GLU A 366 103.26 -70.33 -141.83
N ALA A 367 102.04 -70.71 -142.25
CA ALA A 367 101.83 -71.56 -143.43
C ALA A 367 102.12 -70.85 -144.77
N GLU A 368 101.85 -69.55 -144.87
CA GLU A 368 102.20 -68.74 -146.05
C GLU A 368 103.71 -68.49 -146.16
N LEU A 369 104.42 -68.39 -145.03
CA LEU A 369 105.88 -68.27 -145.00
C LEU A 369 106.59 -69.58 -145.39
N GLU A 370 106.04 -70.76 -145.06
CA GLU A 370 106.62 -72.06 -145.45
C GLU A 370 106.44 -72.37 -146.94
N GLN A 371 105.40 -71.85 -147.61
CA GLN A 371 105.22 -72.02 -149.06
C GLN A 371 106.16 -71.16 -149.92
N TYR A 372 106.65 -70.02 -149.41
CA TYR A 372 107.57 -69.16 -150.14
C TYR A 372 109.03 -69.64 -150.12
N PHE A 373 109.40 -70.57 -149.23
CA PHE A 373 110.79 -71.05 -149.11
C PHE A 373 111.11 -72.29 -149.97
N LEU A 374 110.13 -72.83 -150.71
CA LEU A 374 110.23 -74.12 -151.44
C LEU A 374 109.92 -74.03 -152.95
N ALA A 375 109.83 -72.84 -153.52
CA ALA A 375 109.80 -72.59 -154.97
C ALA A 375 110.72 -71.41 -155.31
#